data_AF-A0A8W7M4J6-F1
#
_entry.id   AF-A0A8W7M4J6-F1
#
_cell.length_a   1.000
_cell.length_b   1.000
_cell.length_c   1.000
_cell.angle_alpha   90.00
_cell.angle_beta   90.00
_cell.angle_gamma   90.00
#
_symmetry.space_group_name_H-M   'P 1'
#
loop_
_entity.id
_entity.type
_entity.pdbx_description
1 polymer ?
#
loop_
_entity_poly.entity_id
_entity_poly.type
_entity_poly.pdbx_seq_one_letter_code
_entity_poly.pdbx_strand_id
1 'polypeptide(L)'
;MLLTSGSTSSVRQRSRVIVSVASMILICFLADQTSALQGYYGTKIGDLSELHHGVSGSVYAVDARTLFLKNFNYDGEGPAAYFYVGNTRAPSNKGAHRLRDERGLAGVLRRYRNEDITLSLPEGKTLRDIRWFSVWCDDFSVNFGDVQIRNDLDFPRPTKIAGLSGVHDVSSDNIVIVDAQTLLVPNFSYDGEAPDAKFWVGRGPAPTSQGIRIPDENGKETPLRRYDKKTIVLTLPGDLTVFDIGHFGVWCEAFTVDFGHVRIPDQINVPPSLKMLGISPQRSRSP
;
A
#
# COMPACT_ATOMS: atom_id res chain seq x y z
N MET A 1 50.14 48.55 69.86
CA MET A 1 50.51 49.38 68.70
C MET A 1 50.69 48.42 67.53
N LEU A 2 49.58 48.04 66.89
CA LEU A 2 49.01 48.58 65.64
C LEU A 2 49.56 47.85 64.40
N LEU A 3 48.61 47.54 63.50
CA LEU A 3 48.71 47.04 62.12
C LEU A 3 48.68 45.50 61.94
N THR A 4 47.88 44.88 61.07
CA THR A 4 46.75 45.26 60.19
C THR A 4 46.21 43.92 59.69
N SER A 5 44.90 43.67 59.71
CA SER A 5 44.30 42.57 58.95
C SER A 5 43.12 43.11 58.14
N GLY A 6 43.21 42.91 56.82
CA GLY A 6 42.21 43.35 55.85
C GLY A 6 40.96 42.48 55.88
N SER A 7 39.80 43.13 55.83
CA SER A 7 38.49 42.51 55.65
C SER A 7 38.00 42.74 54.22
N THR A 8 37.99 41.67 53.41
CA THR A 8 37.32 41.63 52.11
C THR A 8 35.83 41.34 52.31
N SER A 9 34.99 42.26 51.85
CA SER A 9 33.54 42.20 51.91
C SER A 9 32.95 41.23 50.87
N SER A 10 31.98 40.43 51.30
CA SER A 10 31.27 39.47 50.47
C SER A 10 30.24 40.18 49.59
N VAL A 11 30.24 39.93 48.28
CA VAL A 11 29.13 40.28 47.39
C VAL A 11 28.38 38.99 47.05
N ARG A 12 27.13 38.91 47.51
CA ARG A 12 26.16 37.85 47.16
C ARG A 12 25.80 37.94 45.68
N GLN A 13 26.23 36.98 44.87
CA GLN A 13 25.75 36.79 43.52
C GLN A 13 24.60 35.77 43.53
N ARG A 14 23.36 36.27 43.30
CA ARG A 14 22.17 35.43 43.16
C ARG A 14 22.22 34.70 41.82
N SER A 15 22.46 33.39 41.85
CA SER A 15 22.34 32.51 40.68
C SER A 15 20.88 32.44 40.23
N ARG A 16 20.57 33.09 39.12
CA ARG A 16 19.30 32.89 38.40
C ARG A 16 19.40 31.57 37.63
N VAL A 17 18.61 30.59 38.03
CA VAL A 17 18.36 29.38 37.24
C VAL A 17 17.53 29.80 36.03
N ILE A 18 18.18 30.01 34.89
CA ILE A 18 17.51 30.14 33.60
C ILE A 18 17.33 28.71 33.10
N VAL A 19 16.18 28.09 33.39
CA VAL A 19 15.76 26.87 32.70
C VAL A 19 15.48 27.27 31.25
N SER A 20 16.40 26.90 30.38
CA SER A 20 16.35 27.21 28.96
C SER A 20 15.13 26.54 28.32
N VAL A 21 14.17 27.36 27.88
CA VAL A 21 13.00 26.97 27.06
C VAL A 21 13.43 26.32 25.74
N ALA A 22 14.70 26.48 25.35
CA ALA A 22 15.26 25.89 24.13
C ALA A 22 15.35 24.36 24.16
N SER A 23 15.33 23.72 25.34
CA SER A 23 15.47 22.26 25.42
C SER A 23 14.15 21.49 25.22
N MET A 24 13.00 22.18 25.24
CA MET A 24 11.69 21.56 24.99
C MET A 24 11.26 21.65 23.52
N ILE A 25 11.81 22.60 22.77
CA ILE A 25 11.58 22.73 21.31
C ILE A 25 12.40 21.70 20.52
N LEU A 26 13.56 21.26 21.05
CA LEU A 26 14.40 20.27 20.38
C LEU A 26 13.90 18.82 20.52
N ILE A 27 12.98 18.53 21.46
CA ILE A 27 12.34 17.21 21.59
C ILE A 27 11.13 17.06 20.65
N CYS A 28 10.53 18.17 20.19
CA CYS A 28 9.41 18.12 19.25
C CYS A 28 9.80 18.00 17.77
N PHE A 29 11.10 18.08 17.43
CA PHE A 29 11.60 17.93 16.05
C PHE A 29 12.08 16.50 15.72
N LEU A 30 11.93 15.53 16.62
CA LEU A 30 12.28 14.12 16.39
C LEU A 30 11.07 13.19 16.33
N ALA A 31 9.86 13.72 16.21
CA ALA A 31 8.62 12.93 16.16
C ALA A 31 7.89 12.99 14.80
N ASP A 32 8.57 13.36 13.71
CA ASP A 32 7.97 13.36 12.37
C ASP A 32 8.75 12.50 11.37
N GLN A 33 9.27 11.36 11.85
CA GLN A 33 9.87 10.32 11.01
C GLN A 33 9.20 8.96 11.24
N THR A 34 7.86 8.96 11.32
CA THR A 34 7.04 7.74 11.32
C THR A 34 5.92 7.82 10.28
N SER A 35 6.26 8.12 9.03
CA SER A 35 5.23 8.30 7.98
C SER A 35 5.58 7.68 6.62
N ALA A 36 6.53 6.73 6.55
CA ALA A 36 6.79 5.94 5.34
C ALA A 36 6.31 4.47 5.44
N LEU A 37 5.74 4.07 6.59
CA LEU A 37 5.12 2.75 6.80
C LEU A 37 3.60 2.82 7.04
N GLN A 38 2.97 4.01 6.93
CA GLN A 38 1.51 4.04 6.74
C GLN A 38 1.24 3.49 5.34
N GLY A 39 0.64 2.30 5.32
CA GLY A 39 0.61 1.36 4.19
C GLY A 39 0.39 2.02 2.83
N TYR A 40 1.08 1.52 1.83
CA TYR A 40 0.78 1.89 0.45
C TYR A 40 -0.66 1.43 0.11
N TYR A 41 -1.52 2.39 -0.25
CA TYR A 41 -2.94 2.18 -0.56
C TYR A 41 -3.29 2.45 -2.03
N GLY A 42 -2.27 2.65 -2.87
CA GLY A 42 -2.41 3.11 -4.26
C GLY A 42 -2.34 4.63 -4.40
N THR A 43 -2.87 5.16 -5.50
CA THR A 43 -2.76 6.60 -5.82
C THR A 43 -3.80 7.40 -5.04
N LYS A 44 -3.37 8.36 -4.20
CA LYS A 44 -4.30 9.24 -3.49
C LYS A 44 -5.09 10.08 -4.50
N ILE A 45 -6.42 10.03 -4.40
CA ILE A 45 -7.34 10.84 -5.20
C ILE A 45 -7.53 12.20 -4.51
N GLY A 46 -7.80 12.18 -3.21
CA GLY A 46 -8.04 13.38 -2.42
C GLY A 46 -8.75 13.06 -1.11
N ASP A 47 -9.04 14.09 -0.33
CA ASP A 47 -9.83 13.98 0.90
C ASP A 47 -11.30 14.34 0.58
N LEU A 48 -12.23 13.68 1.25
CA LEU A 48 -13.66 13.97 1.12
C LEU A 48 -13.96 15.38 1.66
N SER A 49 -14.84 16.10 0.96
CA SER A 49 -15.42 17.34 1.48
C SER A 49 -16.35 17.02 2.66
N GLU A 50 -16.20 17.76 3.76
CA GLU A 50 -17.07 17.63 4.93
C GLU A 50 -18.22 18.64 4.79
N LEU A 51 -19.31 18.22 4.14
CA LEU A 51 -20.47 19.09 3.91
C LEU A 51 -21.55 18.85 4.95
N HIS A 52 -21.95 17.59 5.12
CA HIS A 52 -22.98 17.19 6.08
C HIS A 52 -22.64 15.85 6.72
N HIS A 53 -23.25 15.58 7.86
CA HIS A 53 -23.23 14.27 8.50
C HIS A 53 -21.84 13.70 8.85
N GLY A 54 -20.87 14.59 9.05
CA GLY A 54 -19.50 14.24 9.42
C GLY A 54 -18.76 13.40 8.38
N VAL A 55 -19.17 13.46 7.10
CA VAL A 55 -18.50 12.75 6.01
C VAL A 55 -17.06 13.25 5.88
N SER A 56 -16.11 12.38 6.15
CA SER A 56 -14.68 12.68 6.05
C SER A 56 -13.87 11.41 5.82
N GLY A 57 -12.61 11.57 5.43
CA GLY A 57 -11.69 10.50 5.11
C GLY A 57 -10.91 10.75 3.82
N SER A 58 -9.89 9.94 3.58
CA SER A 58 -9.04 10.04 2.38
C SER A 58 -9.39 8.94 1.38
N VAL A 59 -9.52 9.29 0.10
CA VAL A 59 -9.86 8.35 -0.98
C VAL A 59 -8.63 8.06 -1.84
N TYR A 60 -8.41 6.78 -2.13
CA TYR A 60 -7.31 6.26 -2.92
C TYR A 60 -7.84 5.38 -4.05
N ALA A 61 -7.14 5.41 -5.18
CA ALA A 61 -7.30 4.47 -6.28
C ALA A 61 -6.38 3.27 -6.05
N VAL A 62 -6.96 2.12 -5.74
CA VAL A 62 -6.24 0.84 -5.58
C VAL A 62 -5.88 0.26 -6.94
N ASP A 63 -6.84 0.29 -7.87
CA ASP A 63 -6.70 -0.15 -9.24
C ASP A 63 -7.72 0.57 -10.14
N ALA A 64 -7.92 0.11 -11.37
CA ALA A 64 -8.86 0.70 -12.33
C ALA A 64 -10.33 0.76 -11.86
N ARG A 65 -10.74 -0.07 -10.90
CA ARG A 65 -12.13 -0.30 -10.48
C ARG A 65 -12.32 -0.30 -8.98
N THR A 66 -11.26 -0.09 -8.20
CA THR A 66 -11.31 -0.22 -6.74
C THR A 66 -10.91 1.10 -6.09
N LEU A 67 -11.78 1.60 -5.21
CA LEU A 67 -11.53 2.73 -4.32
C LEU A 67 -11.24 2.21 -2.91
N PHE A 68 -10.25 2.79 -2.26
CA PHE A 68 -10.00 2.60 -0.83
C PHE A 68 -10.24 3.90 -0.08
N LEU A 69 -11.09 3.86 0.93
CA LEU A 69 -11.33 4.99 1.82
C LEU A 69 -10.64 4.71 3.15
N LYS A 70 -9.71 5.58 3.51
CA LYS A 70 -8.97 5.53 4.78
C LYS A 70 -9.64 6.45 5.80
N ASN A 71 -9.79 5.96 7.03
CA ASN A 71 -10.36 6.71 8.16
C ASN A 71 -11.72 7.34 7.81
N PHE A 72 -12.58 6.59 7.14
CA PHE A 72 -13.90 7.05 6.73
C PHE A 72 -14.82 7.26 7.93
N ASN A 73 -15.50 8.40 7.96
CA ASN A 73 -16.51 8.74 8.96
C ASN A 73 -17.82 9.14 8.27
N TYR A 74 -18.94 8.77 8.88
CA TYR A 74 -20.29 9.21 8.55
C TYR A 74 -21.20 8.89 9.75
N ASP A 75 -22.00 9.85 10.20
CA ASP A 75 -22.77 9.74 11.45
C ASP A 75 -23.92 8.71 11.40
N GLY A 76 -24.40 8.37 10.19
CA GLY A 76 -25.52 7.44 9.97
C GLY A 76 -26.91 8.06 10.10
N GLU A 77 -27.04 9.38 10.20
CA GLU A 77 -28.32 10.06 10.44
C GLU A 77 -29.08 10.41 9.16
N GLY A 78 -28.45 10.29 7.98
CA GLY A 78 -29.12 10.47 6.70
C GLY A 78 -30.10 9.32 6.39
N PRO A 79 -31.36 9.61 6.04
CA PRO A 79 -32.42 8.60 5.91
C PRO A 79 -32.23 7.66 4.70
N ALA A 80 -31.60 8.14 3.64
CA ALA A 80 -31.35 7.38 2.41
C ALA A 80 -29.97 7.72 1.80
N ALA A 81 -28.92 7.62 2.62
CA ALA A 81 -27.53 7.85 2.20
C ALA A 81 -26.91 6.62 1.52
N TYR A 82 -26.20 6.84 0.42
CA TYR A 82 -25.49 5.82 -0.36
C TYR A 82 -24.16 6.36 -0.90
N PHE A 83 -23.29 5.44 -1.30
CA PHE A 83 -22.12 5.77 -2.11
C PHE A 83 -22.52 5.94 -3.58
N TYR A 84 -22.06 7.01 -4.21
CA TYR A 84 -22.30 7.31 -5.61
C TYR A 84 -21.02 7.69 -6.33
N VAL A 85 -21.00 7.40 -7.63
CA VAL A 85 -20.01 7.91 -8.57
C VAL A 85 -20.72 8.46 -9.80
N GLY A 86 -20.13 9.43 -10.46
CA GLY A 86 -20.68 9.96 -11.70
C GLY A 86 -19.66 10.66 -12.57
N ASN A 87 -20.05 10.93 -13.81
CA ASN A 87 -19.18 11.53 -14.84
C ASN A 87 -19.51 13.00 -15.12
N THR A 88 -20.43 13.59 -14.36
CA THR A 88 -20.81 15.00 -14.48
C THR A 88 -19.77 15.93 -13.87
N ARG A 89 -19.95 17.26 -14.04
CA ARG A 89 -19.05 18.27 -13.44
C ARG A 89 -19.03 18.20 -11.91
N ALA A 90 -20.19 17.98 -11.30
CA ALA A 90 -20.39 17.95 -9.86
C ALA A 90 -21.34 16.79 -9.48
N PRO A 91 -21.31 16.33 -8.21
CA PRO A 91 -22.22 15.31 -7.70
C PRO A 91 -23.69 15.62 -7.96
N SER A 92 -24.40 14.66 -8.53
CA SER A 92 -25.85 14.72 -8.76
C SER A 92 -26.42 13.32 -8.93
N ASN A 93 -27.72 13.14 -8.72
CA ASN A 93 -28.39 11.86 -8.99
C ASN A 93 -28.55 11.54 -10.49
N LYS A 94 -28.47 12.54 -11.39
CA LYS A 94 -28.65 12.33 -12.83
C LYS A 94 -27.39 11.73 -13.46
N GLY A 95 -27.53 10.52 -14.01
CA GLY A 95 -26.44 9.82 -14.68
C GLY A 95 -25.34 9.34 -13.73
N ALA A 96 -25.61 9.34 -12.42
CA ALA A 96 -24.74 8.75 -11.42
C ALA A 96 -25.11 7.29 -11.16
N HIS A 97 -24.13 6.55 -10.66
CA HIS A 97 -24.26 5.15 -10.33
C HIS A 97 -24.09 4.96 -8.83
N ARG A 98 -25.06 4.30 -8.21
CA ARG A 98 -24.96 3.87 -6.83
C ARG A 98 -23.99 2.70 -6.72
N LEU A 99 -23.10 2.75 -5.73
CA LEU A 99 -22.18 1.65 -5.41
C LEU A 99 -22.77 0.73 -4.34
N ARG A 100 -22.24 -0.49 -4.28
CA ARG A 100 -22.43 -1.37 -3.12
C ARG A 100 -21.48 -0.93 -2.01
N ASP A 101 -21.89 -1.12 -0.76
CA ASP A 101 -21.03 -0.91 0.41
C ASP A 101 -19.89 -1.95 0.49
N GLU A 102 -19.06 -1.86 1.52
CA GLU A 102 -17.92 -2.76 1.75
C GLU A 102 -18.33 -4.22 1.97
N ARG A 103 -19.62 -4.46 2.24
CA ARG A 103 -20.23 -5.79 2.46
C ARG A 103 -20.96 -6.31 1.22
N GLY A 104 -20.91 -5.56 0.11
CA GLY A 104 -21.62 -5.90 -1.13
C GLY A 104 -23.12 -5.59 -1.12
N LEU A 105 -23.61 -4.85 -0.12
CA LEU A 105 -25.01 -4.49 0.03
C LEU A 105 -25.34 -3.20 -0.73
N ALA A 106 -26.56 -3.12 -1.27
CA ALA A 106 -27.07 -1.93 -1.96
C ALA A 106 -28.02 -1.08 -1.09
N GLY A 107 -28.05 -1.37 0.22
CA GLY A 107 -28.91 -0.72 1.20
C GLY A 107 -28.38 0.64 1.66
N VAL A 108 -29.14 1.30 2.54
CA VAL A 108 -28.75 2.56 3.15
C VAL A 108 -27.47 2.37 3.97
N LEU A 109 -26.56 3.34 3.90
CA LEU A 109 -25.31 3.31 4.64
C LEU A 109 -25.56 3.32 6.14
N ARG A 110 -24.81 2.46 6.84
CA ARG A 110 -24.69 2.51 8.30
C ARG A 110 -23.81 3.69 8.72
N ARG A 111 -23.71 3.90 10.03
CA ARG A 111 -22.68 4.75 10.63
C ARG A 111 -21.28 4.15 10.42
N TYR A 112 -20.30 5.01 10.15
CA TYR A 112 -18.88 4.67 10.06
C TYR A 112 -18.07 5.54 11.03
N ARG A 113 -17.06 4.96 11.70
CA ARG A 113 -16.19 5.67 12.65
C ARG A 113 -14.72 5.29 12.46
N ASN A 114 -13.96 6.15 11.77
CA ASN A 114 -12.55 5.93 11.43
C ASN A 114 -12.30 4.56 10.80
N GLU A 115 -13.16 4.17 9.87
CA GLU A 115 -13.11 2.84 9.26
C GLU A 115 -12.39 2.87 7.92
N ASP A 116 -11.64 1.80 7.64
CA ASP A 116 -11.02 1.60 6.35
C ASP A 116 -11.91 0.68 5.51
N ILE A 117 -12.37 1.17 4.36
CA ILE A 117 -13.30 0.42 3.51
C ILE A 117 -12.84 0.40 2.07
N THR A 118 -13.18 -0.69 1.38
CA THR A 118 -12.92 -0.88 -0.04
C THR A 118 -14.23 -0.93 -0.79
N LEU A 119 -14.33 -0.14 -1.86
CA LEU A 119 -15.51 -0.05 -2.69
C LEU A 119 -15.14 -0.42 -4.13
N SER A 120 -15.98 -1.22 -4.76
CA SER A 120 -15.84 -1.59 -6.17
C SER A 120 -16.75 -0.73 -7.04
N LEU A 121 -16.21 -0.23 -8.14
CA LEU A 121 -16.98 0.45 -9.17
C LEU A 121 -17.95 -0.53 -9.87
N PRO A 122 -19.05 -0.01 -10.44
CA PRO A 122 -20.03 -0.84 -11.14
C PRO A 122 -19.39 -1.65 -12.28
N GLU A 123 -20.06 -2.73 -12.68
CA GLU A 123 -19.59 -3.54 -13.82
C GLU A 123 -19.43 -2.71 -15.09
N GLY A 124 -18.33 -2.95 -15.79
CA GLY A 124 -17.97 -2.21 -17.01
C GLY A 124 -17.54 -0.76 -16.80
N LYS A 125 -17.46 -0.27 -15.56
CA LYS A 125 -16.95 1.07 -15.23
C LYS A 125 -15.55 1.02 -14.62
N THR A 126 -14.75 2.01 -14.96
CA THR A 126 -13.42 2.26 -14.43
C THR A 126 -13.30 3.68 -13.89
N LEU A 127 -12.20 3.98 -13.19
CA LEU A 127 -11.87 5.32 -12.72
C LEU A 127 -11.79 6.36 -13.85
N ARG A 128 -11.57 5.92 -15.10
CA ARG A 128 -11.58 6.81 -16.28
C ARG A 128 -12.98 7.23 -16.71
N ASP A 129 -14.01 6.50 -16.28
CA ASP A 129 -15.40 6.72 -16.66
C ASP A 129 -16.16 7.62 -15.66
N ILE A 130 -15.49 8.05 -14.59
CA ILE A 130 -16.07 8.82 -13.49
C ILE A 130 -15.19 10.03 -13.17
N ARG A 131 -15.82 11.09 -12.67
CA ARG A 131 -15.18 12.36 -12.30
C ARG A 131 -15.31 12.71 -10.83
N TRP A 132 -16.12 11.97 -10.08
CA TRP A 132 -16.30 12.20 -8.66
C TRP A 132 -16.81 10.94 -7.97
N PHE A 133 -16.51 10.85 -6.67
CA PHE A 133 -17.09 9.92 -5.72
C PHE A 133 -17.76 10.74 -4.61
N SER A 134 -18.94 10.32 -4.14
CA SER A 134 -19.73 11.07 -3.16
C SER A 134 -20.54 10.15 -2.23
N VAL A 135 -20.75 10.62 -1.01
CA VAL A 135 -21.83 10.16 -0.14
C VAL A 135 -23.04 11.04 -0.43
N TRP A 136 -24.10 10.44 -0.97
CA TRP A 136 -25.28 11.15 -1.47
C TRP A 136 -26.55 10.64 -0.80
N CYS A 137 -27.44 11.55 -0.41
CA CYS A 137 -28.75 11.24 0.13
C CYS A 137 -29.84 11.41 -0.92
N ASP A 138 -30.56 10.33 -1.23
CA ASP A 138 -31.60 10.35 -2.26
C ASP A 138 -32.85 11.13 -1.84
N ASP A 139 -33.32 10.95 -0.60
CA ASP A 139 -34.55 11.58 -0.08
C ASP A 139 -34.47 13.11 -0.13
N PHE A 140 -33.31 13.67 0.20
CA PHE A 140 -33.10 15.11 0.18
C PHE A 140 -32.42 15.60 -1.11
N SER A 141 -31.91 14.69 -1.96
CA SER A 141 -31.12 15.03 -3.14
C SER A 141 -29.94 15.95 -2.82
N VAL A 142 -29.19 15.63 -1.76
CA VAL A 142 -28.07 16.43 -1.23
C VAL A 142 -26.79 15.59 -1.20
N ASN A 143 -25.67 16.23 -1.54
CA ASN A 143 -24.32 15.72 -1.36
C ASN A 143 -23.86 15.93 0.08
N PHE A 144 -23.51 14.85 0.80
CA PHE A 144 -22.98 14.92 2.16
C PHE A 144 -21.46 15.09 2.18
N GLY A 145 -20.79 14.70 1.11
CA GLY A 145 -19.35 14.86 0.93
C GLY A 145 -18.89 14.17 -0.33
N ASP A 146 -17.92 14.77 -1.02
CA ASP A 146 -17.40 14.27 -2.29
C ASP A 146 -15.90 14.51 -2.45
N VAL A 147 -15.32 13.80 -3.41
CA VAL A 147 -13.98 14.05 -3.93
C VAL A 147 -14.03 14.03 -5.45
N GLN A 148 -13.31 14.96 -6.07
CA GLN A 148 -13.16 15.00 -7.53
C GLN A 148 -12.05 14.03 -7.98
N ILE A 149 -12.36 13.25 -9.01
CA ILE A 149 -11.45 12.31 -9.66
C ILE A 149 -11.00 12.96 -10.97
N ARG A 150 -9.69 13.12 -11.13
CA ARG A 150 -9.12 13.69 -12.34
C ARG A 150 -9.10 12.64 -13.45
N ASN A 151 -9.39 13.05 -14.68
CA ASN A 151 -9.36 12.17 -15.85
C ASN A 151 -7.93 11.65 -16.16
N ASP A 152 -6.91 12.39 -15.76
CA ASP A 152 -5.49 12.06 -15.92
C ASP A 152 -4.88 11.36 -14.69
N LEU A 153 -5.72 10.90 -13.75
CA LEU A 153 -5.26 10.14 -12.58
C LEU A 153 -4.53 8.87 -13.03
N ASP A 154 -3.26 8.77 -12.67
CA ASP A 154 -2.50 7.55 -12.86
C ASP A 154 -2.75 6.58 -11.69
N PHE A 155 -3.71 5.69 -11.87
CA PHE A 155 -4.02 4.64 -10.92
C PHE A 155 -3.16 3.39 -11.14
N PRO A 156 -2.88 2.61 -10.07
CA PRO A 156 -2.00 1.45 -10.16
C PRO A 156 -2.56 0.32 -11.02
N ARG A 157 -1.69 -0.41 -11.72
CA ARG A 157 -2.07 -1.51 -12.62
C ARG A 157 -1.04 -2.66 -12.59
N PRO A 158 -1.47 -3.93 -12.71
CA PRO A 158 -0.55 -5.04 -12.89
C PRO A 158 0.39 -4.79 -14.07
N THR A 159 1.67 -5.06 -13.88
CA THR A 159 2.71 -4.72 -14.85
C THR A 159 3.46 -5.97 -15.28
N LYS A 160 3.69 -6.09 -16.59
CA LYS A 160 4.49 -7.18 -17.16
C LYS A 160 5.96 -6.78 -17.23
N ILE A 161 6.82 -7.69 -16.80
CA ILE A 161 8.28 -7.59 -16.96
C ILE A 161 8.76 -8.78 -17.80
N ALA A 162 10.05 -8.81 -18.12
CA ALA A 162 10.63 -9.93 -18.86
C ALA A 162 10.45 -11.27 -18.10
N GLY A 163 10.54 -12.37 -18.83
CA GLY A 163 10.60 -13.71 -18.22
C GLY A 163 11.99 -14.01 -17.67
N LEU A 164 12.07 -15.10 -16.91
CA LEU A 164 13.35 -15.69 -16.52
C LEU A 164 14.00 -16.35 -17.73
N SER A 165 15.33 -16.26 -17.77
CA SER A 165 16.18 -16.96 -18.72
C SER A 165 17.53 -17.18 -18.07
N GLY A 166 17.95 -18.44 -17.98
CA GLY A 166 19.23 -18.77 -17.38
C GLY A 166 19.63 -20.23 -17.57
N VAL A 167 20.37 -20.76 -16.60
CA VAL A 167 20.91 -22.13 -16.61
C VAL A 167 19.98 -23.08 -15.85
N HIS A 168 20.26 -24.38 -15.89
CA HIS A 168 19.46 -25.40 -15.20
C HIS A 168 17.96 -25.37 -15.61
N ASP A 169 17.71 -25.10 -16.89
CA ASP A 169 16.38 -24.91 -17.48
C ASP A 169 15.52 -23.80 -16.81
N VAL A 170 16.14 -22.90 -16.04
CA VAL A 170 15.46 -21.74 -15.45
C VAL A 170 14.95 -20.84 -16.58
N SER A 171 13.64 -20.89 -16.78
CA SER A 171 12.95 -20.12 -17.81
C SER A 171 11.50 -19.85 -17.43
N SER A 172 10.92 -18.77 -17.97
CA SER A 172 9.49 -18.49 -17.85
C SER A 172 9.02 -17.60 -19.01
N ASP A 173 7.70 -17.49 -19.16
CA ASP A 173 7.13 -16.38 -19.91
C ASP A 173 7.29 -15.07 -19.12
N ASN A 174 6.87 -13.95 -19.72
CA ASN A 174 6.83 -12.64 -19.05
C ASN A 174 6.11 -12.72 -17.71
N ILE A 175 6.82 -12.28 -16.67
CA ILE A 175 6.30 -12.25 -15.30
C ILE A 175 5.33 -11.08 -15.16
N VAL A 176 4.26 -11.28 -14.40
CA VAL A 176 3.33 -10.22 -14.03
C VAL A 176 3.54 -9.87 -12.57
N ILE A 177 3.92 -8.62 -12.31
CA ILE A 177 3.82 -8.02 -10.98
C ILE A 177 2.35 -7.68 -10.79
N VAL A 178 1.65 -8.50 -10.00
CA VAL A 178 0.20 -8.43 -9.82
C VAL A 178 -0.17 -7.28 -8.90
N ASP A 179 0.52 -7.19 -7.78
CA ASP A 179 0.40 -6.13 -6.77
C ASP A 179 1.75 -5.92 -6.07
N ALA A 180 1.77 -5.07 -5.05
CA ALA A 180 2.97 -4.71 -4.30
C ALA A 180 3.73 -5.90 -3.67
N GLN A 181 3.11 -7.08 -3.52
CA GLN A 181 3.70 -8.25 -2.88
C GLN A 181 3.54 -9.55 -3.68
N THR A 182 2.92 -9.53 -4.85
CA THR A 182 2.55 -10.75 -5.58
C THR A 182 3.14 -10.78 -6.98
N LEU A 183 3.86 -11.86 -7.28
CA LEU A 183 4.40 -12.16 -8.60
C LEU A 183 3.67 -13.37 -9.20
N LEU A 184 3.20 -13.24 -10.43
CA LEU A 184 2.72 -14.35 -11.25
C LEU A 184 3.79 -14.70 -12.28
N VAL A 185 4.27 -15.94 -12.27
CA VAL A 185 5.31 -16.45 -13.16
C VAL A 185 4.70 -17.57 -14.01
N PRO A 186 4.28 -17.27 -15.25
CA PRO A 186 3.71 -18.28 -16.15
C PRO A 186 4.79 -19.17 -16.75
N ASN A 187 4.44 -20.44 -16.99
CA ASN A 187 5.29 -21.42 -17.67
C ASN A 187 6.71 -21.55 -17.09
N PHE A 188 6.85 -21.42 -15.77
CA PHE A 188 8.13 -21.56 -15.07
C PHE A 188 8.68 -22.99 -15.19
N SER A 189 9.94 -23.11 -15.58
CA SER A 189 10.68 -24.37 -15.65
C SER A 189 12.00 -24.27 -14.88
N TYR A 190 12.44 -25.40 -14.32
CA TYR A 190 13.71 -25.58 -13.62
C TYR A 190 13.97 -27.09 -13.49
N ASP A 191 15.19 -27.56 -13.79
CA ASP A 191 15.52 -29.00 -13.88
C ASP A 191 15.45 -29.75 -12.54
N GLY A 192 15.62 -29.06 -11.41
CA GLY A 192 15.61 -29.64 -10.08
C GLY A 192 16.95 -30.24 -9.64
N GLU A 193 18.05 -30.03 -10.37
CA GLU A 193 19.32 -30.73 -10.13
C GLU A 193 20.18 -30.09 -9.03
N ALA A 194 20.02 -28.80 -8.75
CA ALA A 194 20.87 -28.14 -7.78
C ALA A 194 20.47 -28.44 -6.33
N PRO A 195 21.45 -28.56 -5.42
CA PRO A 195 21.22 -29.01 -4.04
C PRO A 195 20.40 -28.02 -3.21
N ASP A 196 20.46 -26.72 -3.54
CA ASP A 196 19.84 -25.66 -2.73
C ASP A 196 19.40 -24.45 -3.57
N ALA A 197 18.68 -24.71 -4.68
CA ALA A 197 18.05 -23.66 -5.46
C ALA A 197 16.84 -23.07 -4.71
N LYS A 198 16.68 -21.74 -4.74
CA LYS A 198 15.60 -20.99 -4.10
C LYS A 198 15.07 -19.91 -5.02
N PHE A 199 13.83 -19.48 -4.81
CA PHE A 199 13.40 -18.17 -5.29
C PHE A 199 14.08 -17.09 -4.47
N TRP A 200 14.58 -16.07 -5.15
CA TRP A 200 15.50 -15.10 -4.59
C TRP A 200 15.20 -13.70 -5.08
N VAL A 201 15.24 -12.73 -4.17
CA VAL A 201 15.16 -11.31 -4.48
C VAL A 201 16.21 -10.55 -3.71
N GLY A 202 16.46 -9.32 -4.11
CA GLY A 202 17.36 -8.44 -3.39
C GLY A 202 17.38 -7.07 -4.01
N ARG A 203 18.11 -6.17 -3.37
CA ARG A 203 18.33 -4.83 -3.91
C ARG A 203 19.31 -4.86 -5.07
N GLY A 204 19.18 -3.88 -5.95
CA GLY A 204 20.08 -3.72 -7.09
C GLY A 204 19.77 -4.68 -8.25
N PRO A 205 20.52 -4.52 -9.35
CA PRO A 205 20.15 -5.07 -10.65
C PRO A 205 20.44 -6.56 -10.84
N ALA A 206 21.10 -7.22 -9.88
CA ALA A 206 21.51 -8.62 -9.98
C ALA A 206 21.55 -9.29 -8.59
N PRO A 207 21.34 -10.62 -8.51
CA PRO A 207 21.44 -11.40 -7.28
C PRO A 207 22.82 -11.34 -6.60
N THR A 208 22.79 -11.38 -5.28
CA THR A 208 23.97 -11.56 -4.43
C THR A 208 23.66 -12.54 -3.30
N SER A 209 24.69 -13.00 -2.58
CA SER A 209 24.53 -13.84 -1.40
C SER A 209 23.78 -13.18 -0.23
N GLN A 210 23.56 -11.87 -0.29
CA GLN A 210 22.82 -11.09 0.72
C GLN A 210 21.35 -10.88 0.34
N GLY A 211 20.84 -11.59 -0.67
CA GLY A 211 19.42 -11.52 -1.01
C GLY A 211 18.52 -12.24 0.00
N ILE A 212 17.24 -12.24 -0.33
CA ILE A 212 16.14 -12.69 0.53
C ILE A 212 15.46 -13.86 -0.18
N ARG A 213 15.29 -14.96 0.56
CA ARG A 213 14.54 -16.13 0.11
C ARG A 213 13.05 -15.78 -0.03
N ILE A 214 12.43 -16.25 -1.10
CA ILE A 214 10.97 -16.22 -1.25
C ILE A 214 10.44 -17.64 -1.11
N PRO A 215 9.39 -17.86 -0.31
CA PRO A 215 8.69 -19.14 -0.27
C PRO A 215 8.15 -19.53 -1.65
N ASP A 216 8.13 -20.83 -1.94
CA ASP A 216 7.46 -21.37 -3.13
C ASP A 216 5.94 -21.12 -3.09
N GLU A 217 5.22 -21.54 -4.13
CA GLU A 217 3.76 -21.39 -4.22
C GLU A 217 2.99 -22.16 -3.12
N ASN A 218 3.67 -23.01 -2.35
CA ASN A 218 3.14 -23.77 -1.22
C ASN A 218 3.59 -23.18 0.14
N GLY A 219 4.26 -22.02 0.14
CA GLY A 219 4.76 -21.35 1.33
C GLY A 219 6.02 -21.97 1.93
N LYS A 220 6.82 -22.71 1.15
CA LYS A 220 8.04 -23.39 1.63
C LYS A 220 9.31 -22.72 1.12
N GLU A 221 10.29 -22.54 1.99
CA GLU A 221 11.65 -22.08 1.63
C GLU A 221 12.65 -23.24 1.50
N THR A 222 12.18 -24.48 1.42
CA THR A 222 13.02 -25.66 1.13
C THR A 222 13.58 -25.59 -0.29
N PRO A 223 14.65 -26.35 -0.63
CA PRO A 223 15.18 -26.39 -1.99
C PRO A 223 14.07 -26.61 -3.02
N LEU A 224 14.12 -25.88 -4.12
CA LEU A 224 13.15 -25.98 -5.20
C LEU A 224 13.20 -27.38 -5.81
N ARG A 225 12.01 -27.98 -5.96
CA ARG A 225 11.84 -29.17 -6.79
C ARG A 225 11.95 -28.81 -8.28
N ARG A 226 11.98 -29.83 -9.13
CA ARG A 226 11.78 -29.65 -10.58
C ARG A 226 10.46 -28.97 -10.90
N TYR A 227 10.49 -28.03 -11.85
CA TYR A 227 9.31 -27.41 -12.46
C TYR A 227 9.33 -27.67 -13.96
N ASP A 228 8.18 -28.02 -14.53
CA ASP A 228 7.99 -28.18 -15.98
C ASP A 228 6.81 -27.32 -16.42
N LYS A 229 7.12 -26.16 -17.02
CA LYS A 229 6.17 -25.17 -17.54
C LYS A 229 4.99 -24.89 -16.61
N LYS A 230 5.26 -24.81 -15.31
CA LYS A 230 4.23 -24.59 -14.29
C LYS A 230 3.98 -23.10 -14.14
N THR A 231 2.72 -22.69 -14.12
CA THR A 231 2.37 -21.33 -13.68
C THR A 231 2.34 -21.29 -12.15
N ILE A 232 3.11 -20.39 -11.56
CA ILE A 232 3.21 -20.21 -10.10
C ILE A 232 2.87 -18.78 -9.70
N VAL A 233 2.31 -18.63 -8.51
CA VAL A 233 2.07 -17.34 -7.86
C VAL A 233 2.89 -17.32 -6.59
N LEU A 234 3.73 -16.30 -6.46
CA LEU A 234 4.64 -16.12 -5.34
C LEU A 234 4.27 -14.86 -4.58
N THR A 235 4.27 -14.96 -3.25
CA THR A 235 4.04 -13.83 -2.35
C THR A 235 5.35 -13.47 -1.67
N LEU A 236 5.74 -12.19 -1.73
CA LEU A 236 6.91 -11.68 -1.02
C LEU A 236 6.74 -11.84 0.50
N PRO A 237 7.79 -12.26 1.23
CA PRO A 237 7.68 -12.56 2.65
C PRO A 237 7.56 -11.29 3.51
N GLY A 238 6.92 -11.42 4.66
CA GLY A 238 6.82 -10.34 5.65
C GLY A 238 6.16 -9.08 5.08
N ASP A 239 6.85 -7.96 5.22
CA ASP A 239 6.41 -6.64 4.73
C ASP A 239 7.20 -6.20 3.49
N LEU A 240 7.97 -7.12 2.89
CA LEU A 240 8.72 -6.86 1.67
C LEU A 240 7.76 -6.56 0.52
N THR A 241 8.07 -5.52 -0.25
CA THR A 241 7.32 -5.15 -1.45
C THR A 241 8.20 -5.18 -2.69
N VAL A 242 7.57 -5.14 -3.86
CA VAL A 242 8.28 -4.99 -5.14
C VAL A 242 9.05 -3.67 -5.25
N PHE A 243 8.69 -2.67 -4.43
CA PHE A 243 9.40 -1.39 -4.35
C PHE A 243 10.74 -1.52 -3.60
N ASP A 244 10.94 -2.60 -2.84
CA ASP A 244 12.15 -2.83 -2.03
C ASP A 244 13.21 -3.68 -2.75
N ILE A 245 12.88 -4.23 -3.93
CA ILE A 245 13.69 -5.20 -4.66
C ILE A 245 14.04 -4.69 -6.06
N GLY A 246 15.24 -5.01 -6.54
CA GLY A 246 15.71 -4.66 -7.90
C GLY A 246 15.75 -5.84 -8.86
N HIS A 247 15.54 -7.07 -8.36
CA HIS A 247 15.49 -8.28 -9.17
C HIS A 247 14.67 -9.38 -8.49
N PHE A 248 14.23 -10.35 -9.29
CA PHE A 248 13.66 -11.63 -8.89
C PHE A 248 14.31 -12.75 -9.72
N GLY A 249 14.66 -13.87 -9.11
CA GLY A 249 15.31 -14.96 -9.82
C GLY A 249 15.38 -16.27 -9.05
N VAL A 250 16.14 -17.20 -9.61
CA VAL A 250 16.51 -18.47 -8.99
C VAL A 250 17.98 -18.40 -8.60
N TRP A 251 18.28 -18.65 -7.33
CA TRP A 251 19.63 -18.60 -6.79
C TRP A 251 19.97 -19.92 -6.11
N CYS A 252 21.15 -20.46 -6.38
CA CYS A 252 21.68 -21.59 -5.63
C CYS A 252 22.44 -21.07 -4.41
N GLU A 253 21.86 -21.26 -3.23
CA GLU A 253 22.43 -20.74 -1.99
C GLU A 253 23.71 -21.47 -1.58
N ALA A 254 23.76 -22.79 -1.73
CA ALA A 254 24.93 -23.61 -1.41
C ALA A 254 26.19 -23.23 -2.21
N PHE A 255 26.03 -22.81 -3.46
CA PHE A 255 27.14 -22.48 -4.36
C PHE A 255 27.28 -20.99 -4.66
N THR A 256 26.38 -20.16 -4.14
CA THR A 256 26.32 -18.71 -4.39
C THR A 256 26.33 -18.33 -5.87
N VAL A 257 25.55 -19.06 -6.68
CA VAL A 257 25.44 -18.86 -8.13
C VAL A 257 24.02 -18.43 -8.52
N ASP A 258 23.95 -17.45 -9.41
CA ASP A 258 22.72 -17.03 -10.09
C ASP A 258 22.37 -18.01 -11.20
N PHE A 259 21.20 -18.63 -11.10
CA PHE A 259 20.70 -19.52 -12.14
C PHE A 259 19.87 -18.80 -13.20
N GLY A 260 19.48 -17.56 -12.95
CA GLY A 260 18.67 -16.76 -13.84
C GLY A 260 17.84 -15.77 -13.03
N HIS A 261 17.88 -14.51 -13.44
CA HIS A 261 17.10 -13.44 -12.82
C HIS A 261 16.48 -12.52 -13.86
N VAL A 262 15.46 -11.81 -13.42
CA VAL A 262 14.88 -10.67 -14.11
C VAL A 262 15.01 -9.43 -13.23
N ARG A 263 15.17 -8.26 -13.86
CA ARG A 263 15.18 -6.97 -13.17
C ARG A 263 13.77 -6.47 -12.88
N ILE A 264 13.58 -5.91 -11.70
CA ILE A 264 12.37 -5.17 -11.33
C ILE A 264 12.63 -3.70 -11.66
N PRO A 265 11.75 -3.03 -12.44
CA PRO A 265 11.90 -1.60 -12.72
C PRO A 265 11.77 -0.75 -11.45
N ASP A 266 12.65 0.25 -11.30
CA ASP A 266 12.64 1.15 -10.13
C ASP A 266 11.37 2.02 -10.05
N GLN A 267 10.77 2.33 -11.21
CA GLN A 267 9.56 3.14 -11.31
C GLN A 267 8.40 2.27 -11.78
N ILE A 268 7.63 1.76 -10.82
CA ILE A 268 6.46 0.92 -11.07
C ILE A 268 5.26 1.40 -10.26
N ASN A 269 4.08 1.41 -10.89
CA ASN A 269 2.82 1.78 -10.26
C ASN A 269 1.87 0.58 -10.29
N VAL A 270 2.01 -0.31 -9.32
CA VAL A 270 1.21 -1.56 -9.19
C VAL A 270 0.29 -1.49 -7.98
N PRO A 271 -0.86 -2.20 -7.99
CA PRO A 271 -1.82 -2.15 -6.88
C PRO A 271 -1.20 -2.46 -5.52
N PRO A 272 -1.74 -1.92 -4.42
CA PRO A 272 -1.42 -2.43 -3.08
C PRO A 272 -1.92 -3.88 -2.92
N SER A 273 -1.25 -4.67 -2.08
CA SER A 273 -1.70 -6.04 -1.80
C SER A 273 -2.93 -6.04 -0.88
N LEU A 274 -3.75 -7.10 -0.94
CA LEU A 274 -4.90 -7.25 -0.06
C LEU A 274 -4.51 -7.21 1.42
N LYS A 275 -3.34 -7.79 1.75
CA LYS A 275 -2.76 -7.76 3.11
C LYS A 275 -2.53 -6.33 3.57
N MET A 276 -2.01 -5.46 2.69
CA MET A 276 -1.74 -4.05 3.00
C MET A 276 -3.01 -3.22 3.20
N LEU A 277 -4.11 -3.61 2.53
CA LEU A 277 -5.43 -3.00 2.72
C LEU A 277 -6.16 -3.50 3.97
N GLY A 278 -5.56 -4.42 4.75
CA GLY A 278 -6.22 -5.04 5.91
C GLY A 278 -7.34 -6.02 5.52
N ILE A 279 -7.45 -6.35 4.23
CA ILE A 279 -8.44 -7.29 3.71
C ILE A 279 -7.84 -8.68 3.83
N SER A 280 -8.32 -9.46 4.80
CA SER A 280 -7.93 -10.87 4.89
C SER A 280 -8.45 -11.60 3.64
N PRO A 281 -7.64 -12.43 2.96
CA PRO A 281 -8.13 -13.28 1.89
C PRO A 281 -9.32 -14.06 2.40
N GLN A 282 -10.46 -13.99 1.68
CA GLN A 282 -11.56 -14.89 1.98
C GLN A 282 -11.01 -16.31 1.87
N ARG A 283 -11.00 -17.05 2.99
CA ARG A 283 -10.79 -18.50 2.93
C ARG A 283 -11.86 -19.02 1.98
N SER A 284 -11.47 -19.45 0.79
CA SER A 284 -12.33 -20.26 -0.04
C SER A 284 -12.66 -21.49 0.82
N ARG A 285 -13.87 -21.54 1.37
CA ARG A 285 -14.45 -22.81 1.78
C ARG A 285 -14.61 -23.57 0.48
N SER A 286 -13.66 -24.45 0.20
CA SER A 286 -13.90 -25.52 -0.76
C SER A 286 -15.16 -26.26 -0.33
N PRO A 287 -16.05 -26.61 -1.28
CA PRO A 287 -17.30 -27.31 -1.00
C PRO A 287 -17.06 -28.65 -0.29
#